data_AF-A0A529MTM1-F1
#
_entry.id   AF-A0A529MTM1-F1
#
_cell.length_a   1.000
_cell.length_b   1.000
_cell.length_c   1.000
_cell.angle_alpha   90.00
_cell.angle_beta   90.00
_cell.angle_gamma   90.00
#
_symmetry.space_group_name_H-M   'P 1'
#
loop_
_entity.id
_entity.type
_entity.pdbx_description
1 polymer ?
#
loop_
_entity_poly.entity_id
_entity_poly.type
_entity_poly.pdbx_seq_one_letter_code
_entity_poly.pdbx_strand_id
1 'polypeptide(L)'
;MNAPPPPPQFGRVALRGGLVTAGAQGFKMAIQFISVVILARLLVPEDFGLVASVGPIVAFVGLLQNLGLQQALVQRRDISDRQLNQVFWVSALVGLGSSVVVAALAPAIAAFYGDQRMFGITMA
;
A
#
# COMPACT_ATOMS: atom_id res chain seq x y z
N MET A 1 6.97 19.04 -51.53
CA MET A 1 5.97 17.97 -51.33
C MET A 1 6.30 17.33 -49.99
N ASN A 2 5.78 17.90 -48.90
CA ASN A 2 6.16 17.50 -47.54
C ASN A 2 5.18 16.44 -47.06
N ALA A 3 5.66 15.21 -46.84
CA ALA A 3 4.86 14.14 -46.27
C ALA A 3 4.44 14.49 -44.83
N PRO A 4 3.22 14.15 -44.40
CA PRO A 4 2.81 14.33 -43.01
C PRO A 4 3.67 13.47 -42.07
N PRO A 5 3.96 13.95 -40.85
CA PRO A 5 4.74 13.20 -39.87
C PRO A 5 4.06 11.87 -39.51
N PRO A 6 4.83 10.79 -39.26
CA PRO A 6 4.28 9.49 -38.93
C PRO A 6 3.43 9.54 -37.64
N PRO A 7 2.35 8.75 -37.53
CA PRO A 7 1.47 8.77 -36.38
C PRO A 7 2.23 8.35 -35.10
N PRO A 8 1.95 9.01 -33.95
CA PRO A 8 2.65 8.78 -32.70
C PRO A 8 2.51 7.33 -32.18
N GLN A 9 3.63 6.75 -31.74
CA GLN A 9 3.79 5.31 -31.41
C GLN A 9 3.25 4.91 -30.02
N PHE A 10 2.11 5.44 -29.60
CA PHE A 10 1.56 5.32 -28.24
C PHE A 10 1.40 3.86 -27.74
N GLY A 11 1.13 2.91 -28.63
CA GLY A 11 0.90 1.51 -28.26
C GLY A 11 2.11 0.82 -27.62
N ARG A 12 3.34 1.05 -28.14
CA ARG A 12 4.55 0.42 -27.60
C ARG A 12 4.95 0.95 -26.24
N VAL A 13 4.74 2.25 -25.98
CA VAL A 13 5.05 2.88 -24.69
C VAL A 13 4.03 2.48 -23.63
N ALA A 14 2.74 2.45 -23.98
CA ALA A 14 1.68 1.97 -23.09
C ALA A 14 1.84 0.48 -22.75
N LEU A 15 2.16 -0.38 -23.73
CA LEU A 15 2.45 -1.80 -23.52
C LEU A 15 3.65 -2.01 -22.60
N ARG A 16 4.75 -1.26 -22.80
CA ARG A 16 5.93 -1.36 -21.93
C ARG A 16 5.64 -0.93 -20.51
N GLY A 17 4.92 0.19 -20.31
CA GLY A 17 4.49 0.63 -18.98
C GLY A 17 3.56 -0.37 -18.29
N GLY A 18 2.62 -0.94 -19.05
CA GLY A 18 1.72 -1.99 -18.56
C GLY A 18 2.45 -3.26 -18.16
N LEU A 19 3.38 -3.75 -18.99
CA LEU A 19 4.19 -4.94 -18.70
C LEU A 19 5.11 -4.73 -17.49
N VAL A 20 5.71 -3.55 -17.35
CA VAL A 20 6.55 -3.22 -16.17
C VAL A 20 5.70 -3.19 -14.90
N THR A 21 4.53 -2.57 -14.95
CA THR A 21 3.62 -2.50 -13.77
C THR A 21 3.10 -3.88 -13.38
N ALA A 22 2.72 -4.70 -14.37
CA ALA A 22 2.27 -6.08 -14.15
C ALA A 22 3.40 -6.96 -13.58
N GLY A 23 4.62 -6.83 -14.12
CA GLY A 23 5.81 -7.51 -13.61
C GLY A 23 6.13 -7.11 -12.16
N ALA A 24 6.08 -5.81 -11.84
CA ALA A 24 6.28 -5.32 -10.48
C ALA A 24 5.20 -5.83 -9.51
N GLN A 25 3.93 -5.87 -9.94
CA GLN A 25 2.85 -6.40 -9.13
C GLN A 25 3.00 -7.91 -8.88
N GLY A 26 3.34 -8.68 -9.92
CA GLY A 26 3.62 -10.12 -9.78
C GLY A 26 4.79 -10.39 -8.85
N PHE A 27 5.86 -9.61 -8.97
CA PHE A 27 7.02 -9.71 -8.08
C PHE A 27 6.66 -9.38 -6.62
N LYS A 28 5.87 -8.31 -6.39
CA LYS A 28 5.36 -7.96 -5.06
C LYS A 28 4.51 -9.09 -4.46
N MET A 29 3.61 -9.68 -5.25
CA MET A 29 2.81 -10.82 -4.82
C MET A 29 3.66 -12.04 -4.48
N ALA A 30 4.67 -12.34 -5.29
CA ALA A 30 5.60 -13.44 -5.05
C ALA A 30 6.36 -13.24 -3.73
N ILE A 31 6.90 -12.05 -3.49
CA ILE A 31 7.54 -11.69 -2.21
C ILE A 31 6.55 -11.88 -1.06
N GLN A 32 5.34 -11.31 -1.16
CA GLN A 32 4.34 -11.40 -0.11
C GLN A 32 3.96 -12.85 0.22
N PHE A 33 3.77 -13.69 -0.80
CA PHE A 33 3.48 -15.11 -0.62
C PHE A 33 4.64 -15.83 0.08
N ILE A 34 5.87 -15.62 -0.39
CA ILE A 34 7.07 -16.22 0.22
C ILE A 34 7.21 -15.75 1.68
N SER A 35 7.00 -14.48 1.96
CA SER A 35 7.02 -13.93 3.33
C SER A 35 6.00 -14.63 4.24
N VAL A 36 4.77 -14.86 3.76
CA VAL A 36 3.75 -15.59 4.54
C VAL A 36 4.18 -17.02 4.81
N VAL A 37 4.73 -17.73 3.81
CA VAL A 37 5.23 -19.11 3.98
C VAL A 37 6.38 -19.17 4.98
N ILE A 38 7.31 -18.22 4.92
CA ILE A 38 8.44 -18.13 5.85
C ILE A 38 7.91 -17.85 7.27
N LEU A 39 7.03 -16.87 7.43
CA LEU A 39 6.43 -16.53 8.72
C LEU A 39 5.67 -17.72 9.31
N ALA A 40 4.89 -18.45 8.51
CA ALA A 40 4.18 -19.64 8.96
C ALA A 40 5.11 -20.79 9.41
N ARG A 41 6.37 -20.82 8.93
CA ARG A 41 7.39 -21.78 9.36
C ARG A 41 8.18 -21.31 10.57
N LEU A 42 8.37 -20.00 10.72
CA LEU A 42 9.22 -19.40 11.74
C LEU A 42 8.44 -19.10 13.03
N LEU A 43 7.16 -18.73 12.93
CA LEU A 43 6.29 -18.49 14.06
C LEU A 43 5.71 -19.80 14.61
N VAL A 44 5.57 -19.86 15.92
CA VAL A 44 4.76 -20.89 16.59
C VAL A 44 3.30 -20.72 16.13
N PRO A 45 2.52 -21.81 15.95
CA PRO A 45 1.13 -21.74 15.48
C PRO A 45 0.25 -20.72 16.24
N GLU A 46 0.56 -20.50 17.52
CA GLU A 46 -0.12 -19.58 18.42
C GLU A 46 0.10 -18.10 18.05
N ASP A 47 1.29 -17.73 17.56
CA ASP A 47 1.62 -16.34 17.21
C ASP A 47 1.11 -15.98 15.80
N PHE A 48 1.03 -16.98 14.91
CA PHE A 48 0.55 -16.76 13.54
C PHE A 48 -0.91 -16.26 13.52
N GLY A 49 -1.77 -16.80 14.40
CA GLY A 49 -3.15 -16.35 14.55
C GLY A 49 -3.24 -14.89 15.01
N LEU A 50 -2.36 -14.48 15.92
CA LEU A 50 -2.30 -13.10 16.41
C LEU A 50 -1.87 -12.14 15.29
N VAL A 51 -0.81 -12.45 14.55
CA VAL A 51 -0.36 -11.62 13.42
C VAL A 51 -1.40 -11.56 12.30
N ALA A 52 -2.04 -12.68 11.97
CA ALA A 52 -3.09 -12.74 10.95
C ALA A 52 -4.30 -11.85 11.32
N SER A 53 -4.60 -11.73 12.61
CA SER A 53 -5.73 -10.93 13.11
C SER A 53 -5.58 -9.42 12.87
N VAL A 54 -4.35 -8.92 12.79
CA VAL A 54 -4.06 -7.51 12.48
C VAL A 54 -4.12 -7.25 10.96
N GLY A 55 -4.05 -8.30 10.14
CA GLY A 55 -4.10 -8.22 8.67
C GLY A 55 -5.25 -7.36 8.12
N PRO A 56 -6.52 -7.55 8.55
CA PRO A 56 -7.63 -6.70 8.15
C PRO A 56 -7.44 -5.22 8.53
N ILE A 57 -6.85 -4.92 9.68
CA ILE A 57 -6.56 -3.54 10.12
C ILE A 57 -5.54 -2.90 9.18
N VAL A 58 -4.43 -3.60 8.90
CA VAL A 58 -3.40 -3.14 7.96
C VAL A 58 -3.98 -2.94 6.56
N ALA A 59 -4.82 -3.86 6.10
CA ALA A 59 -5.49 -3.75 4.80
C ALA A 59 -6.38 -2.50 4.74
N PHE A 60 -7.15 -2.23 5.80
CA PHE A 60 -8.01 -1.05 5.89
C PHE A 60 -7.22 0.26 5.90
N VAL A 61 -6.14 0.34 6.69
CA VAL A 61 -5.21 1.48 6.67
C VAL A 61 -4.62 1.67 5.27
N GLY A 62 -4.22 0.58 4.62
CA GLY A 62 -3.74 0.61 3.23
C GLY A 62 -4.77 1.15 2.25
N LEU A 63 -6.06 0.84 2.42
CA LEU A 63 -7.13 1.42 1.59
C LEU A 63 -7.24 2.93 1.79
N LEU A 64 -7.18 3.42 3.03
CA LEU A 64 -7.22 4.85 3.35
C LEU A 64 -6.02 5.61 2.76
N GLN A 65 -4.82 5.02 2.82
CA GLN A 65 -3.62 5.64 2.24
C GLN A 65 -3.67 5.69 0.71
N ASN A 66 -4.42 4.80 0.07
CA ASN A 66 -4.56 4.70 -1.38
C ASN A 66 -5.79 5.42 -1.93
N LEU A 67 -6.40 6.38 -1.20
CA LEU A 67 -7.65 7.11 -1.54
C LEU A 67 -7.56 7.99 -2.81
N GLY A 68 -7.16 7.43 -3.96
CA GLY A 68 -7.24 8.06 -5.27
C GLY A 68 -6.24 9.20 -5.51
N LEU A 69 -5.48 9.65 -4.51
CA LEU A 69 -4.48 10.72 -4.68
C LEU A 69 -3.44 10.40 -5.74
N GLN A 70 -2.95 9.16 -5.76
CA GLN A 70 -2.01 8.70 -6.79
C GLN A 70 -2.67 8.63 -8.17
N GLN A 71 -3.92 8.18 -8.26
CA GLN A 71 -4.66 8.09 -9.53
C GLN A 71 -4.97 9.48 -10.10
N ALA A 72 -5.35 10.44 -9.23
CA ALA A 72 -5.61 11.83 -9.58
C ALA A 72 -4.33 12.55 -10.03
N LEU A 73 -3.18 12.23 -9.43
CA LEU A 73 -1.86 12.72 -9.88
C LEU A 73 -1.50 12.16 -11.26
N VAL A 74 -1.62 10.86 -11.48
CA VAL A 74 -1.26 10.21 -12.76
C VAL A 74 -2.11 10.70 -13.93
N GLN A 75 -3.36 11.09 -13.69
CA GLN A 75 -4.23 11.65 -14.73
C GLN A 75 -3.92 13.12 -15.08
N ARG A 76 -3.17 13.84 -14.23
CA ARG A 76 -2.80 15.24 -14.51
C ARG A 76 -1.59 15.30 -15.43
N ARG A 77 -1.75 16.10 -16.50
CA ARG A 77 -0.74 16.26 -17.55
C ARG A 77 0.36 17.26 -17.15
N ASP A 78 0.01 18.29 -16.39
CA ASP A 78 0.92 19.27 -15.81
C ASP A 78 0.73 19.30 -14.29
N ILE A 79 1.80 19.00 -13.56
CA ILE A 79 1.82 19.00 -12.10
C ILE A 79 2.88 20.01 -11.65
N SER A 80 2.46 20.99 -10.84
CA SER A 80 3.40 21.93 -10.22
C SER A 80 4.05 21.34 -8.97
N ASP A 81 5.25 21.79 -8.62
CA ASP A 81 5.94 21.37 -7.38
C ASP A 81 5.09 21.64 -6.14
N ARG A 82 4.31 22.73 -6.15
CA ARG A 82 3.37 23.06 -5.06
C ARG A 82 2.30 21.97 -4.89
N GLN A 83 1.79 21.41 -5.98
CA GLN A 83 0.78 20.35 -5.93
C GLN A 83 1.38 19.01 -5.49
N LEU A 84 2.60 18.68 -5.93
CA LEU A 84 3.31 17.50 -5.42
C LEU A 84 3.52 17.60 -3.91
N ASN A 85 3.96 18.76 -3.43
CA ASN A 85 4.14 19.01 -2.00
C ASN A 85 2.81 18.89 -1.24
N GLN A 86 1.71 19.43 -1.79
CA GLN A 86 0.38 19.27 -1.19
C GLN A 86 -0.04 17.80 -1.08
N VAL A 87 0.11 17.01 -2.16
CA VAL A 87 -0.25 15.59 -2.11
C VAL A 87 0.65 14.82 -1.15
N PHE A 88 1.94 15.14 -1.10
CA PHE A 88 2.85 14.56 -0.12
C PHE A 88 2.37 14.82 1.32
N TRP A 89 2.07 16.07 1.67
CA TRP A 89 1.61 16.42 3.02
C TRP A 89 0.26 15.80 3.36
N VAL A 90 -0.67 15.71 2.40
CA VAL A 90 -1.95 15.03 2.62
C VAL A 90 -1.72 13.54 2.88
N SER A 91 -0.90 12.85 2.07
CA SER A 91 -0.57 11.45 2.28
C SER A 91 0.13 11.22 3.62
N ALA A 92 1.06 12.10 3.99
CA ALA A 92 1.76 12.04 5.27
C ALA A 92 0.79 12.23 6.45
N LEU A 93 -0.16 13.16 6.35
CA LEU A 93 -1.16 13.41 7.39
C LEU A 93 -2.16 12.26 7.51
N VAL A 94 -2.62 11.68 6.40
CA VAL A 94 -3.48 10.49 6.41
C VAL A 94 -2.72 9.31 7.01
N GLY A 95 -1.46 9.09 6.63
CA GLY A 95 -0.61 8.05 7.18
C GLY A 95 -0.43 8.21 8.70
N LEU A 96 -0.01 9.39 9.14
CA LEU A 96 0.18 9.69 10.55
C LEU A 96 -1.14 9.59 11.34
N GLY A 97 -2.22 10.15 10.81
CA GLY A 97 -3.54 10.08 11.44
C GLY A 97 -4.04 8.65 11.58
N SER A 98 -3.89 7.82 10.53
CA SER A 98 -4.25 6.40 10.58
C SER A 98 -3.41 5.62 11.60
N SER A 99 -2.11 5.90 11.69
CA SER A 99 -1.22 5.30 12.69
C SER A 99 -1.64 5.68 14.12
N VAL A 100 -1.93 6.97 14.38
CA VAL A 100 -2.40 7.42 15.71
C VAL A 100 -3.74 6.78 16.08
N VAL A 101 -4.67 6.66 15.14
CA VAL A 101 -5.96 6.00 15.37
C VAL A 101 -5.78 4.53 15.72
N VAL A 102 -4.94 3.80 14.98
CA VAL A 102 -4.64 2.39 15.26
C VAL A 102 -3.96 2.23 16.63
N ALA A 103 -3.00 3.09 16.95
CA ALA A 103 -2.33 3.10 18.25
C ALA A 103 -3.30 3.36 19.40
N ALA A 104 -4.25 4.29 19.23
CA ALA A 104 -5.29 4.56 20.22
C ALA A 104 -6.27 3.37 20.37
N LEU A 105 -6.49 2.59 19.31
CA LEU A 105 -7.33 1.39 19.33
C LEU A 105 -6.59 0.13 19.82
N ALA A 106 -5.26 0.12 19.86
CA ALA A 106 -4.45 -1.01 20.32
C ALA A 106 -4.90 -1.62 21.67
N PRO A 107 -5.21 -0.84 22.74
CA PRO A 107 -5.70 -1.42 23.99
C PRO A 107 -7.09 -2.06 23.84
N ALA A 108 -7.98 -1.49 23.03
CA ALA A 108 -9.29 -2.06 22.76
C ALA A 108 -9.18 -3.36 21.95
N ILE A 109 -8.26 -3.41 20.99
CA ILE A 109 -7.95 -4.61 20.20
C ILE A 109 -7.38 -5.71 21.11
N ALA A 110 -6.42 -5.37 21.98
CA ALA A 110 -5.86 -6.33 22.94
C ALA A 110 -6.92 -6.88 23.92
N ALA A 111 -7.83 -6.02 24.38
CA ALA A 111 -8.96 -6.44 25.21
C ALA A 111 -9.95 -7.35 24.47
N PHE A 112 -10.25 -7.06 23.20
CA PHE A 112 -11.15 -7.87 22.38
C PHE A 112 -10.60 -9.29 22.12
N TYR A 113 -9.29 -9.41 21.89
CA TYR A 113 -8.62 -10.70 21.68
C TYR A 113 -8.23 -11.41 22.98
N GLY A 114 -8.29 -10.73 24.13
CA GLY A 114 -7.93 -11.30 25.43
C GLY A 114 -6.43 -11.60 25.60
N ASP A 115 -5.57 -11.04 24.75
CA ASP A 115 -4.12 -11.30 24.76
C ASP A 115 -3.32 -9.98 24.71
N GLN A 116 -2.49 -9.75 25.74
CA GLN A 116 -1.64 -8.57 25.89
C GLN A 116 -0.56 -8.47 24.79
N ARG A 117 -0.15 -9.59 24.17
CA ARG A 117 0.79 -9.59 23.03
C ARG A 117 0.23 -8.77 21.86
N MET A 118 -1.09 -8.72 21.71
CA MET A 118 -1.74 -7.99 20.63
C MET A 118 -1.50 -6.48 20.69
N PHE A 119 -1.31 -5.93 21.90
CA PHE A 119 -0.96 -4.52 22.06
C PHE A 119 0.39 -4.22 21.38
N GLY A 120 1.40 -5.05 21.65
CA GLY A 120 2.72 -4.90 21.03
C GLY A 120 2.70 -5.11 19.52
N ILE A 121 1.95 -6.10 19.04
CA ILE A 121 1.84 -6.40 17.60
C ILE A 121 1.13 -5.26 16.86
N THR A 122 0.13 -4.62 17.47
CA THR A 122 -0.64 -3.52 16.83
C THR A 122 0.14 -2.21 16.80
N MET A 123 1.06 -2.01 17.76
CA MET A 123 1.88 -0.79 17.88
C MET A 123 3.19 -0.83 17.08
N ALA A 124 3.61 -2.01 16.62
CA ALA A 124 4.84 -2.23 15.84
C ALA A 124 4.68 -1.76 14.38
#